data_AF-A0A4Q1T000-F1
#
_entry.id   AF-A0A4Q1T000-F1
#
_cell.length_a   1.000
_cell.length_b   1.000
_cell.length_c   1.000
_cell.angle_alpha   90.00
_cell.angle_beta   90.00
_cell.angle_gamma   90.00
#
_symmetry.space_group_name_H-M   'P 1'
#
loop_
_entity.id
_entity.type
_entity.pdbx_description
1 polymer ?
#
loop_
_entity_poly.entity_id
_entity_poly.type
_entity_poly.pdbx_seq_one_letter_code
_entity_poly.pdbx_strand_id
1 'polypeptide(L)' 'MAKHEIFKQDKWNMIVAETKGTKIEVREITTEWGEDKHIFHSRPELMNWVEHHFTPDRFEGREEEYEEIIENFKKI' A
#
# COMPACT_ATOMS: atom_id res chain seq x y z
N MET A 1 -16.38 6.48 -6.73
CA MET A 1 -15.64 5.46 -5.97
C MET A 1 -14.20 5.53 -6.46
N ALA A 2 -13.28 6.01 -5.63
CA ALA A 2 -11.88 6.16 -6.03
C ALA A 2 -11.15 4.85 -5.73
N LYS A 3 -10.79 4.13 -6.79
CA LYS A 3 -9.92 2.95 -6.72
C LYS A 3 -8.52 3.43 -7.07
N HIS A 4 -7.57 3.24 -6.16
CA HIS A 4 -6.17 3.53 -6.43
C HIS A 4 -5.43 2.19 -6.44
N GLU A 5 -5.04 1.76 -7.64
CA GLU A 5 -4.19 0.58 -7.81
C GLU A 5 -2.75 1.03 -7.61
N ILE A 6 -2.11 0.56 -6.53
CA ILE A 6 -0.70 0.86 -6.23
C ILE A 6 0.09 -0.42 -6.49
N PHE A 7 0.63 -0.53 -7.70
CA PHE A 7 1.49 -1.66 -8.06
C PHE A 7 2.80 -1.59 -7.25
N LYS A 8 3.22 -2.71 -6.64
CA LYS A 8 4.53 -2.81 -6.00
C LYS A 8 5.35 -3.99 -6.52
N GLN A 9 6.61 -3.68 -6.82
CA GLN A 9 7.76 -4.59 -6.88
C GLN A 9 7.84 -5.58 -8.03
N ASP A 10 6.93 -6.52 -8.20
CA ASP A 10 7.11 -7.64 -9.14
C ASP A 10 5.75 -8.02 -9.72
N LYS A 11 5.68 -8.67 -10.89
CA LYS A 11 4.41 -9.17 -11.47
C LYS A 11 3.56 -10.07 -10.54
N TRP A 12 4.07 -10.35 -9.34
CA TRP A 12 3.61 -11.36 -8.39
C TRP A 12 3.16 -10.78 -7.04
N ASN A 13 3.46 -9.50 -6.73
CA ASN A 13 3.01 -8.83 -5.52
C ASN A 13 2.18 -7.60 -5.90
N MET A 14 0.95 -7.50 -5.42
CA MET A 14 0.03 -6.42 -5.79
C MET A 14 -0.63 -5.84 -4.54
N ILE A 15 -0.62 -4.51 -4.41
CA ILE A 15 -1.33 -3.83 -3.34
C ILE A 15 -2.47 -2.99 -3.93
N VAL A 16 -3.69 -3.23 -3.45
CA VAL A 16 -4.87 -2.53 -3.93
C VAL A 16 -5.49 -1.75 -2.78
N ALA A 17 -5.60 -0.44 -2.93
CA ALA A 17 -6.21 0.42 -1.93
C ALA A 17 -7.53 1.03 -2.44
N GLU A 18 -8.62 0.80 -1.70
CA GLU A 18 -9.97 1.20 -2.07
C GLU A 18 -10.65 1.98 -0.95
N THR A 19 -11.10 3.20 -1.27
CA THR A 19 -11.93 3.98 -0.33
C THR A 19 -13.39 3.54 -0.43
N LYS A 20 -13.92 2.97 0.66
CA LYS A 20 -15.30 2.48 0.80
C LYS A 20 -16.04 3.28 1.87
N GLY A 21 -16.75 4.32 1.44
CA GLY A 21 -17.47 5.21 2.34
C GLY A 21 -16.50 5.96 3.24
N THR A 22 -16.52 5.65 4.54
CA THR A 22 -15.63 6.25 5.56
C THR A 22 -14.37 5.42 5.83
N LYS A 23 -14.23 4.25 5.20
CA LYS A 23 -13.11 3.33 5.43
C LYS A 23 -12.21 3.25 4.20
N ILE A 24 -10.98 2.80 4.42
CA ILE A 24 -10.01 2.48 3.38
C ILE A 24 -9.67 1.00 3.53
N GLU A 25 -9.86 0.21 2.48
CA GLU A 25 -9.47 -1.19 2.45
C GLU A 25 -8.20 -1.33 1.61
N VAL A 26 -7.15 -1.90 2.20
CA VAL A 26 -5.92 -2.27 1.50
C VAL A 26 -5.85 -3.78 1.40
N ARG A 27 -5.58 -4.30 0.21
CA ARG A 27 -5.39 -5.72 -0.06
C ARG A 27 -3.99 -5.93 -0.58
N GLU A 28 -3.22 -6.74 0.13
CA GLU A 28 -1.89 -7.19 -0.28
C GLU A 28 -2.01 -8.61 -0.81
N ILE A 29 -1.75 -8.77 -2.10
CA ILE A 29 -1.85 -10.05 -2.80
C ILE A 29 -0.43 -10.51 -3.11
N THR A 30 0.00 -11.57 -2.45
CA THR A 30 1.30 -12.21 -2.64
C THR A 30 1.10 -13.62 -3.19
N THR A 31 2.03 -14.05 -4.02
CA THR A 31 2.00 -15.43 -4.58
C THR A 31 2.29 -16.51 -3.55
N GLU A 32 3.06 -16.19 -2.51
CA GLU A 32 3.49 -17.15 -1.49
C GLU A 32 2.45 -17.31 -0.37
N TRP A 33 1.71 -16.26 -0.03
CA TRP A 33 0.83 -16.23 1.16
C TRP A 33 -0.64 -15.93 0.85
N GLY A 34 -0.97 -15.60 -0.40
CA GLY A 34 -2.34 -15.30 -0.82
C GLY A 34 -2.69 -13.82 -0.61
N GLU A 35 -3.93 -13.55 -0.20
CA GLU A 35 -4.45 -12.18 -0.04
C GLU A 35 -4.62 -11.83 1.45
N ASP A 36 -3.88 -10.82 1.89
CA ASP A 36 -4.08 -10.16 3.18
C ASP A 36 -4.91 -8.89 3.01
N LYS A 37 -5.84 -8.67 3.95
CA LYS A 37 -6.75 -7.52 3.93
C LYS A 37 -6.61 -6.69 5.19
N HIS A 38 -6.34 -5.40 5.00
CA HIS A 38 -6.29 -4.38 6.04
C HIS A 38 -7.44 -3.39 5.86
N ILE A 39 -8.07 -2.98 6.96
CA ILE A 39 -9.14 -1.99 6.96
C ILE A 39 -8.74 -0.86 7.88
N PHE A 40 -8.72 0.35 7.33
CA PHE A 40 -8.42 1.58 8.04
C PHE A 40 -9.67 2.45 8.10
N HIS A 41 -9.82 3.16 9.22
CA HIS A 41 -10.91 4.09 9.47
C HIS A 41 -10.53 5.54 9.20
N SER A 42 -9.25 5.80 8.93
CA SER A 42 -8.75 7.14 8.62
C SER A 42 -7.46 7.11 7.79
N ARG A 43 -7.17 8.22 7.09
CA ARG A 43 -5.90 8.40 6.36
C ARG A 43 -4.67 8.33 7.28
N PRO A 44 -4.65 8.95 8.48
CA PRO A 44 -3.51 8.81 9.40
C PRO A 44 -3.24 7.37 9.81
N GLU A 45 -4.28 6.57 10.04
CA GLU A 45 -4.15 5.15 10.39
C GLU A 45 -3.54 4.34 9.24
N LEU A 46 -4.01 4.58 8.01
CA LEU A 46 -3.40 4.02 6.79
C LEU A 46 -1.92 4.40 6.70
N MET A 47 -1.60 5.69 6.81
CA MET A 47 -0.22 6.17 6.67
C MET A 47 0.71 5.59 7.73
N ASN A 48 0.23 5.46 8.97
CA ASN A 48 0.99 4.80 10.02
C ASN A 48 1.29 3.34 9.65
N TRP A 49 0.33 2.59 9.10
CA TRP A 49 0.59 1.23 8.61
C TRP A 49 1.60 1.22 7.44
N VAL A 50 1.45 2.12 6.47
CA VAL A 50 2.35 2.24 5.31
C VAL A 50 3.80 2.47 5.75
N GLU A 51 4.04 3.36 6.72
CA GLU A 51 5.38 3.67 7.24
C GLU A 51 6.04 2.50 7.99
N HIS A 52 5.24 1.65 8.63
CA HIS A 52 5.75 0.45 9.30
C HIS A 52 5.91 -0.73 8.34
N HIS A 53 5.08 -0.82 7.30
CA HIS A 53 5.09 -1.90 6.33
C HIS A 53 6.21 -1.75 5.30
N PHE A 54 6.44 -0.52 4.84
CA PHE A 54 7.51 -0.21 3.89
C PHE A 54 8.66 0.45 4.62
N THR A 55 9.66 -0.35 4.97
CA THR A 55 10.85 0.16 5.65
C THR A 55 11.92 0.53 4.60
N PRO A 56 12.55 1.71 4.67
CA PRO A 56 13.49 2.19 3.64
C PRO A 56 14.67 1.25 3.37
N ASP A 57 15.10 0.48 4.37
CA ASP A 57 16.17 -0.53 4.26
C ASP A 57 15.85 -1.63 3.23
N ARG A 58 14.56 -1.91 2.98
CA ARG A 58 14.15 -2.87 1.94
C ARG A 58 14.22 -2.29 0.52
N PHE A 59 14.53 -0.99 0.41
CA PHE A 59 14.60 -0.22 -0.83
C PHE A 59 16.01 0.35 -1.08
N GLU A 60 17.06 -0.17 -0.45
CA GLU A 60 18.44 0.21 -0.77
C GLU A 60 18.73 0.04 -2.28
N GLY A 61 19.14 1.13 -2.94
CA GLY A 61 19.35 1.19 -4.38
C GLY A 61 18.07 1.34 -5.23
N ARG A 62 16.91 1.51 -4.58
CA ARG A 62 15.58 1.73 -5.16
C ARG A 62 14.78 2.78 -4.38
N GLU A 63 15.46 3.83 -3.93
CA GLU A 63 14.88 4.87 -3.07
C GLU A 63 13.75 5.64 -3.78
N GLU A 64 13.88 5.86 -5.09
CA GLU A 64 12.83 6.49 -5.91
C GLU A 64 11.52 5.67 -5.90
N GLU A 65 11.63 4.33 -5.88
CA GLU A 65 10.48 3.43 -5.81
C GLU A 65 9.78 3.57 -4.45
N TYR A 66 10.56 3.61 -3.37
CA TYR A 66 10.02 3.85 -2.03
C TYR A 66 9.21 5.16 -1.99
N GLU A 67 9.79 6.25 -2.48
CA GLU A 67 9.14 7.56 -2.52
C GLU A 67 7.84 7.53 -3.34
N GLU A 68 7.84 6.92 -4.53
CA GLU A 68 6.66 6.81 -5.39
C GLU A 68 5.51 6.08 -4.68
N ILE A 69 5.80 4.97 -4.00
CA ILE A 69 4.77 4.23 -3.25
C ILE A 69 4.21 5.08 -2.12
N ILE A 70 5.07 5.71 -1.32
CA ILE A 70 4.62 6.56 -0.22
C ILE A 70 3.75 7.72 -0.73
N GLU A 71 4.15 8.36 -1.84
CA GLU A 71 3.35 9.41 -2.49
C GLU A 71 2.00 8.91 -2.98
N ASN A 72 1.94 7.70 -3.55
CA ASN A 72 0.69 7.12 -4.01
C ASN A 72 -0.27 6.87 -2.84
N PHE A 73 0.22 6.39 -1.70
CA PHE A 73 -0.62 6.25 -0.50
C PHE A 73 -1.10 7.59 0.06
N LYS A 74 -0.29 8.66 -0.02
CA LYS A 74 -0.70 10.02 0.40
C LYS A 74 -1.83 10.62 -0.46
N LYS A 75 -2.00 10.15 -1.70
CA LYS A 75 -3.03 10.64 -2.64
C LYS A 75 -4.41 9.99 -2.42
N ILE A 76 -4.48 8.87 -1.69
CA ILE A 76 -5.73 8.16 -1.32
C ILE A 76 -6.54 8.98 -0.34
#